data_AF-A7T278-F1
#
_entry.id   AF-A7T278-F1
#
_cell.length_a   1.000
_cell.length_b   1.000
_cell.length_c   1.000
_cell.angle_alpha   90.00
_cell.angle_beta   90.00
_cell.angle_gamma   90.00
#
_symmetry.space_group_name_H-M   'P 1'
#
loop_
_entity.id
_entity.type
_entity.pdbx_description
1 polymer ?
#
loop_
_entity_poly.entity_id
_entity_poly.type
_entity_poly.pdbx_seq_one_letter_code
_entity_poly.pdbx_strand_id
1 'polypeptide(L)'
;VILNSAKWTEGLDKYFRENMEKEPSLLWQLAGTSTGVYRAYPGYKWRTPNDKDMYDHRRRGWYIQGSSSPKDMVILLDLSGSMTGSKIAIVKLAATYLLDTLQENDFVNV
;
A
#
# COMPACT_ATOMS: atom_id res chain seq x y z
N VAL A 1 15.34 4.47 10.17
CA VAL A 1 14.83 4.00 8.85
C VAL A 1 13.92 5.04 8.19
N ILE A 2 12.85 5.48 8.84
CA ILE A 2 11.92 6.51 8.29
C ILE A 2 12.62 7.84 7.98
N LEU A 3 13.44 8.35 8.91
CA LEU A 3 14.16 9.62 8.72
C LEU A 3 15.03 9.63 7.44
N ASN A 4 15.75 8.54 7.17
CA ASN A 4 16.56 8.43 5.97
C ASN A 4 15.67 8.42 4.72
N SER A 5 14.52 7.74 4.79
CA SER A 5 13.55 7.71 3.69
C SER A 5 12.94 9.08 3.40
N ALA A 6 12.61 9.83 4.45
CA ALA A 6 12.13 11.20 4.32
C ALA A 6 13.21 12.12 3.71
N LYS A 7 14.47 11.99 4.14
CA LYS A 7 15.59 12.78 3.65
C LYS A 7 15.89 12.54 2.17
N TRP A 8 16.06 11.29 1.74
CA TRP A 8 16.42 11.05 0.33
C TRP A 8 15.27 11.39 -0.62
N THR A 9 14.02 11.20 -0.19
CA THR A 9 12.84 11.55 -1.01
C THR A 9 12.62 13.07 -1.14
N GLU A 10 13.30 13.91 -0.36
CA GLU A 10 13.25 15.37 -0.49
C GLU A 10 13.69 15.85 -1.88
N GLY A 11 14.63 15.12 -2.51
CA GLY A 11 15.07 15.42 -3.87
C GLY A 11 13.96 15.34 -4.92
N LEU A 12 12.84 14.67 -4.63
CA LEU A 12 11.69 14.56 -5.54
C LEU A 12 10.90 15.86 -5.65
N ASP A 13 10.94 16.74 -4.64
CA ASP A 13 10.11 17.96 -4.58
C ASP A 13 10.47 18.95 -5.70
N LYS A 14 11.71 18.92 -6.20
CA LYS A 14 12.15 19.68 -7.38
C LYS A 14 11.43 19.20 -8.64
N TYR A 15 11.44 17.89 -8.88
CA TYR A 15 10.85 17.30 -10.08
C TYR A 15 9.33 17.40 -10.08
N PHE A 16 8.69 17.28 -8.92
CA PHE A 16 7.24 17.49 -8.82
C PHE A 16 6.82 18.90 -9.24
N ARG A 17 7.58 19.92 -8.83
CA ARG A 17 7.37 21.31 -9.27
C ARG A 17 7.57 21.47 -10.77
N GLU A 18 8.70 21.01 -11.28
CA GLU A 18 9.03 21.09 -12.71
C GLU A 18 7.98 20.41 -13.60
N ASN A 19 7.43 19.27 -13.18
CA ASN A 19 6.39 18.56 -13.93
C ASN A 19 5.08 19.35 -13.97
N MET A 20 4.69 19.98 -12.85
CA MET A 20 3.46 20.78 -12.79
C MET A 20 3.60 22.11 -13.54
N GLU A 21 4.79 22.69 -13.57
CA GLU A 21 5.09 23.88 -14.39
C GLU A 21 5.03 23.57 -15.89
N LYS A 22 5.50 22.39 -16.30
CA LYS A 22 5.45 21.93 -17.69
C LYS A 22 4.05 21.54 -18.13
N GLU A 23 3.29 20.88 -17.25
CA GLU A 23 1.92 20.43 -17.53
C GLU A 23 0.97 20.88 -16.41
N PRO A 24 0.34 22.07 -16.54
CA PRO A 24 -0.55 22.61 -15.51
C PRO A 24 -1.83 21.78 -15.30
N SER A 25 -2.21 20.92 -16.26
CA SER A 25 -3.36 20.01 -16.12
C SER A 25 -3.05 18.74 -15.32
N LEU A 26 -1.78 18.53 -14.95
CA LEU A 26 -1.34 17.38 -14.18
C LEU A 26 -2.03 17.35 -12.80
N LEU A 27 -2.59 16.19 -12.47
CA LEU A 27 -3.18 15.94 -11.17
C LEU A 27 -2.09 15.65 -10.12
N TRP A 28 -2.43 14.85 -9.11
CA TRP A 28 -1.52 14.49 -8.02
C TRP A 28 -0.33 13.68 -8.52
N GLN A 29 0.85 14.08 -8.09
CA GLN A 29 2.09 13.32 -8.24
C GLN A 29 2.38 12.61 -6.92
N LEU A 30 2.53 11.29 -6.96
CA LEU A 30 2.63 10.46 -5.76
C LEU A 30 3.96 9.69 -5.75
N ALA A 31 4.61 9.62 -4.59
CA ALA A 31 5.74 8.73 -4.36
C ALA A 31 5.57 7.98 -3.04
N GLY A 32 5.62 6.66 -3.11
CA GLY A 32 5.56 5.77 -1.96
C GLY A 32 6.86 4.97 -1.83
N THR A 33 7.43 4.93 -0.63
CA THR A 33 8.62 4.12 -0.32
C THR A 33 8.23 2.80 0.33
N SER A 34 9.09 1.78 0.22
CA SER A 34 8.89 0.49 0.90
C SER A 34 8.87 0.61 2.43
N THR A 35 9.49 1.65 2.98
CA THR A 35 9.54 1.93 4.41
C THR A 35 8.29 2.60 4.97
N GLY A 36 7.32 2.98 4.11
CA GLY A 36 6.07 3.61 4.55
C GLY A 36 6.06 5.14 4.48
N VAL A 37 7.13 5.78 3.99
CA VAL A 37 7.09 7.23 3.67
C VAL A 37 6.34 7.44 2.36
N TYR A 38 5.35 8.33 2.39
CA TYR A 38 4.52 8.74 1.27
C TYR A 38 4.65 10.25 1.06
N ARG A 39 4.82 10.67 -0.20
CA ARG A 39 4.80 12.07 -0.63
C ARG A 39 3.73 12.25 -1.69
N ALA A 40 3.01 13.36 -1.59
CA ALA A 40 2.05 13.79 -2.59
C ALA A 40 2.29 15.26 -2.93
N TYR A 41 2.22 15.58 -4.21
CA TYR A 41 2.34 16.94 -4.72
C TYR A 41 1.18 17.27 -5.67
N PRO A 42 0.55 18.45 -5.57
CA PRO A 42 0.79 19.47 -4.54
C PRO A 42 0.46 18.96 -3.14
N GLY A 43 1.04 19.58 -2.11
CA GLY A 43 0.76 19.21 -0.72
C GLY A 43 -0.69 19.54 -0.36
N TYR A 44 -1.36 18.64 0.36
CA TYR A 44 -2.73 18.86 0.82
C TYR A 44 -2.90 18.42 2.27
N LYS A 45 -3.89 19.01 2.96
CA LYS A 45 -4.26 18.58 4.30
C LYS A 45 -4.91 17.21 4.24
N TRP A 46 -4.38 16.26 5.00
CA TRP A 46 -4.94 14.91 5.06
C TRP A 46 -6.40 14.93 5.54
N ARG A 47 -7.23 14.05 4.96
CA ARG A 47 -8.70 14.13 5.01
C ARG A 47 -9.27 14.00 6.43
N THR A 48 -8.61 13.24 7.29
CA THR A 48 -9.06 12.94 8.66
C THR A 48 -8.01 13.37 9.68
N PRO A 49 -7.92 14.68 9.98
CA PRO A 49 -6.98 15.16 11.00
C PRO A 49 -7.40 14.78 12.43
N ASN A 50 -8.69 14.51 12.66
CA ASN A 50 -9.24 14.21 13.99
C ASN A 50 -9.69 12.74 14.17
N ASP A 51 -9.70 11.96 13.09
CA ASP A 51 -10.04 10.53 13.13
C ASP A 51 -8.79 9.69 12.83
N LYS A 52 -8.68 8.53 13.47
CA LYS A 52 -7.59 7.59 13.23
C LYS A 52 -7.74 6.99 11.83
N ASP A 53 -6.81 7.35 10.93
CA ASP A 53 -6.71 6.72 9.63
C ASP A 53 -5.75 5.52 9.66
N MET A 54 -6.13 4.46 8.95
CA MET A 54 -5.33 3.24 8.75
C MET A 54 -4.71 3.21 7.35
N TYR A 55 -4.61 4.36 6.68
CA TYR A 55 -4.02 4.47 5.35
C TYR A 55 -2.55 4.04 5.34
N ASP A 56 -2.25 3.07 4.46
CA ASP A 56 -0.90 2.68 4.09
C ASP A 56 -0.84 2.58 2.56
N HIS A 57 0.03 3.36 1.90
CA HIS A 57 0.13 3.34 0.44
C HIS A 57 0.61 2.00 -0.09
N ARG A 58 1.35 1.22 0.72
CA ARG A 58 1.88 -0.08 0.31
C ARG A 58 0.80 -1.14 0.13
N ARG A 59 -0.39 -0.88 0.68
CA ARG A 59 -1.59 -1.72 0.54
C ARG A 59 -2.53 -1.23 -0.57
N ARG A 60 -2.13 -0.20 -1.34
CA ARG A 60 -2.96 0.36 -2.40
C ARG A 60 -2.65 -0.31 -3.73
N GLY A 61 -3.69 -0.58 -4.52
CA GLY A 61 -3.56 -1.25 -5.82
C GLY A 61 -2.50 -0.62 -6.72
N TRP A 62 -2.45 0.71 -6.82
CA TRP A 62 -1.44 1.42 -7.61
C TRP A 62 0.01 1.09 -7.20
N TYR A 63 0.25 0.90 -5.90
CA TYR A 63 1.59 0.56 -5.40
C TYR A 63 1.87 -0.93 -5.58
N ILE A 64 0.89 -1.80 -5.30
CA ILE A 64 1.03 -3.26 -5.46
C ILE A 64 1.31 -3.61 -6.94
N GLN A 65 0.58 -3.02 -7.87
CA GLN A 65 0.76 -3.23 -9.32
C GLN A 65 2.12 -2.74 -9.82
N GLY A 66 2.66 -1.65 -9.25
CA GLY A 66 4.00 -1.15 -9.61
C GLY A 66 5.15 -1.85 -8.91
N SER A 67 4.90 -2.53 -7.78
CA SER A 67 5.93 -3.19 -6.96
C SER A 67 6.01 -4.69 -7.15
N SER A 68 4.99 -5.32 -7.75
CA SER A 68 4.92 -6.76 -7.97
C SER A 68 4.27 -7.09 -9.31
N SER A 69 4.70 -8.21 -9.89
CA SER A 69 4.07 -8.77 -11.09
C SER A 69 2.82 -9.58 -10.71
N PRO A 70 1.88 -9.79 -11.67
CA PRO A 70 0.78 -10.72 -11.49
C PRO A 70 1.26 -12.09 -11.00
N LYS A 71 0.49 -12.72 -10.11
CA LYS A 71 0.86 -13.99 -9.46
C LYS A 71 -0.33 -14.94 -9.30
N ASP A 72 -0.02 -16.23 -9.40
CA ASP A 72 -0.95 -17.33 -9.11
C ASP A 72 -0.65 -17.89 -7.71
N MET A 73 -1.65 -17.89 -6.82
CA MET A 73 -1.48 -18.27 -5.41
C MET A 73 -2.44 -19.39 -5.01
N VAL A 74 -1.98 -20.27 -4.11
CA VAL A 74 -2.85 -21.24 -3.40
C VAL A 74 -2.67 -21.05 -1.90
N ILE A 75 -3.78 -20.86 -1.17
CA ILE A 75 -3.77 -20.61 0.27
C ILE A 75 -4.22 -21.87 1.02
N LEU A 76 -3.31 -22.53 1.73
CA LEU A 76 -3.65 -23.72 2.54
C LEU A 76 -3.93 -23.30 3.99
N LEU A 77 -5.12 -23.64 4.51
CA LEU A 77 -5.53 -23.33 5.87
C LEU A 77 -5.47 -24.59 6.76
N ASP A 78 -4.73 -24.53 7.86
CA ASP A 78 -4.77 -25.57 8.88
C ASP A 78 -6.09 -25.48 9.67
N LEU A 79 -6.86 -26.57 9.64
CA LEU A 79 -8.13 -26.74 10.36
C LEU A 79 -8.07 -27.86 11.40
N SER A 80 -6.86 -28.32 11.76
CA SER A 80 -6.64 -29.35 12.77
C SER A 80 -7.13 -28.92 14.15
N GLY A 81 -7.31 -29.89 15.06
CA GLY A 81 -7.75 -29.60 16.44
C GLY A 81 -6.87 -28.61 17.20
N SER A 82 -5.60 -28.42 16.77
CA SER A 82 -4.66 -27.44 17.34
C SER A 82 -5.05 -25.97 17.10
N MET A 83 -5.98 -25.74 16.17
CA MET A 83 -6.47 -24.43 15.71
C MET A 83 -7.75 -23.98 16.43
N THR A 84 -8.26 -24.79 17.35
CA THR A 84 -9.44 -24.48 18.17
C THR A 84 -9.23 -23.19 18.97
N GLY A 85 -10.29 -22.39 19.13
CA GLY A 85 -10.26 -21.12 19.85
C GLY A 85 -9.87 -19.94 18.96
N SER A 86 -9.07 -18.99 19.48
CA SER A 86 -8.79 -17.73 18.76
C SER A 86 -7.95 -17.90 17.49
N LYS A 87 -7.22 -19.01 17.34
CA LYS A 87 -6.34 -19.24 16.19
C LYS A 87 -7.11 -19.33 14.88
N ILE A 88 -8.24 -20.03 14.85
CA ILE A 88 -9.07 -20.12 13.63
C ILE A 88 -9.62 -18.75 13.22
N ALA A 89 -9.96 -17.89 14.19
CA ALA A 89 -10.41 -16.53 13.91
C ALA A 89 -9.28 -15.67 13.32
N ILE A 90 -8.06 -15.81 13.86
CA ILE A 90 -6.86 -15.11 13.34
C ILE A 90 -6.52 -15.61 11.93
N VAL A 91 -6.59 -16.91 11.66
CA VAL A 91 -6.33 -17.47 10.33
C VAL A 91 -7.34 -16.98 9.31
N LYS A 92 -8.63 -16.96 9.65
CA LYS A 92 -9.66 -16.38 8.79
C LYS A 92 -9.36 -14.91 8.49
N LEU A 93 -9.06 -14.12 9.52
CA LEU A 93 -8.71 -12.71 9.35
C LEU A 93 -7.46 -12.50 8.49
N ALA A 94 -6.41 -13.31 8.69
CA ALA A 94 -5.18 -13.24 7.92
C ALA A 94 -5.40 -13.64 6.46
N ALA A 95 -6.18 -14.70 6.19
CA ALA A 95 -6.56 -15.09 4.85
C ALA A 95 -7.34 -13.99 4.14
N THR A 96 -8.30 -13.34 4.82
CA THR A 96 -9.01 -12.18 4.29
C THR A 96 -8.06 -11.04 3.97
N TYR A 97 -7.14 -10.68 4.87
CA TYR A 97 -6.15 -9.63 4.60
C TYR A 97 -5.19 -9.96 3.45
N LEU A 98 -4.86 -11.24 3.23
CA LEU A 98 -4.05 -11.64 2.08
C LEU A 98 -4.84 -11.48 0.78
N LEU A 99 -6.11 -11.90 0.76
CA LEU A 99 -7.00 -11.73 -0.38
C LEU A 99 -7.18 -10.24 -0.74
N ASP A 100 -7.26 -9.35 0.25
CA ASP A 100 -7.33 -7.90 0.04
C ASP A 100 -6.10 -7.31 -0.68
N THR A 101 -4.98 -8.03 -0.72
CA THR A 101 -3.77 -7.57 -1.47
C THR A 101 -3.80 -7.97 -2.94
N LEU A 102 -4.64 -8.93 -3.33
CA LEU A 102 -4.70 -9.42 -4.69
C LEU A 102 -5.36 -8.39 -5.61
N GLN A 103 -4.91 -8.35 -6.87
CA GLN A 103 -5.41 -7.47 -7.91
C GLN A 103 -6.15 -8.27 -8.99
N GLU A 104 -6.76 -7.58 -9.96
CA GLU A 104 -7.56 -8.22 -11.04
C GLU A 104 -6.77 -9.24 -11.87
N ASN A 105 -5.45 -9.08 -11.97
CA ASN A 105 -4.57 -9.98 -12.72
C ASN A 105 -3.98 -11.11 -11.86
N ASP A 106 -4.27 -11.16 -10.57
CA ASP A 106 -3.82 -12.22 -9.68
C ASP A 106 -4.87 -13.34 -9.62
N PHE A 107 -4.43 -14.59 -9.73
CA PHE A 107 -5.30 -15.75 -9.59
C PHE A 107 -5.08 -16.41 -8.23
N VAL A 108 -6.16 -16.88 -7.60
CA VAL A 108 -6.10 -17.50 -6.28
C VAL A 108 -7.04 -18.69 -6.16
N ASN A 109 -6.59 -19.70 -5.43
CA ASN A 109 -7.43 -20.76 -4.88
C ASN A 109 -7.16 -20.92 -3.36
N VAL A 110 -8.14 -21.43 -2.62
CA VAL A 110 -8.07 -21.65 -1.16
C VAL A 110 -8.45 -23.08 -0.83
#